data_AF-A0A0M0JC97-F1
#
_entry.id   AF-A0A0M0JC97-F1
#
_cell.length_a   1.000
_cell.length_b   1.000
_cell.length_c   1.000
_cell.angle_alpha   90.00
_cell.angle_beta   90.00
_cell.angle_gamma   90.00
#
_symmetry.space_group_name_H-M   'P 1'
#
loop_
_entity.id
_entity.type
_entity.pdbx_description
1 polymer ?
#
loop_
_entity_poly.entity_id
_entity_poly.type
_entity_poly.pdbx_seq_one_letter_code
_entity_poly.pdbx_strand_id
1 'polypeptide(L)'
;MAITPTLLLLVAPTAFAFVPAPRLVPRTAHFSPRLAIRTPVAPVAFADQAGTLAGTFFQASLLPYIGFLYFLGYAPNNTPKQALFGFQFLLLFVLSTVFTGIVTKSVYGASLADTDWLHGAAEALLTTSNLYVASGFRNALAGEAAPEGPSFRFPALAIFALVVAATAAGPSLGVEQHSAFLYGIGNLGENPLAGVLDSVRSEPINALSLPTWAIHFSSVFEWLFAMSFVAQYAQATGNERWRWLTYGMLPLHASGVAACTYHFFYNSADVSFLVALQAGLTLLGNSTVCIAALLIALSNGWTISELNPFKPKGEAGEAGEAAAPAAAVVPQPVIATPLLAGELVLLTAVFSYLVKYGEPALTLPFEPNALVGWALVLGIPTFVGFRFVAGASDSNAASA
;
A
#
# COMPACT_ATOMS: atom_id res chain seq x y z
N MET A 1 -14.64 26.29 15.80
CA MET A 1 -15.31 26.09 14.50
C MET A 1 -15.33 24.60 14.25
N ALA A 2 -16.51 23.98 14.36
CA ALA A 2 -16.65 22.52 14.35
C ALA A 2 -16.47 21.98 12.92
N ILE A 3 -15.49 21.11 12.73
CA ILE A 3 -15.25 20.41 11.46
C ILE A 3 -16.38 19.39 11.30
N THR A 4 -17.33 19.68 10.41
CA THR A 4 -18.44 18.78 10.08
C THR A 4 -17.95 17.49 9.39
N PRO A 5 -18.64 16.35 9.56
CA PRO A 5 -18.26 15.05 8.98
C PRO A 5 -18.31 14.99 7.43
N THR A 6 -18.67 16.09 6.77
CA THR A 6 -18.89 16.16 5.33
C THR A 6 -17.61 16.07 4.51
N LEU A 7 -16.44 16.38 5.09
CA LEU A 7 -15.15 16.28 4.37
C LEU A 7 -14.69 14.81 4.20
N LEU A 8 -15.22 13.87 4.99
CA LEU A 8 -14.94 12.43 4.84
C LEU A 8 -15.76 11.76 3.71
N LEU A 9 -16.73 12.45 3.12
CA LEU A 9 -17.60 11.92 2.05
C LEU A 9 -17.07 12.19 0.63
N LEU A 10 -15.93 12.88 0.48
CA LEU A 10 -15.27 13.16 -0.81
C LEU A 10 -14.23 12.10 -1.22
N VAL A 11 -14.11 10.98 -0.48
CA VAL A 11 -13.03 9.99 -0.63
C VAL A 11 -13.56 8.56 -0.80
N ALA A 12 -14.66 8.40 -1.53
CA ALA A 12 -14.97 7.11 -2.11
C ALA A 12 -14.67 7.22 -3.60
N PRO A 13 -13.61 6.58 -4.11
CA PRO A 13 -13.45 6.43 -5.55
C PRO A 13 -14.75 5.86 -6.14
N THR A 14 -15.11 6.22 -7.35
CA THR A 14 -16.24 5.65 -8.10
C THR A 14 -16.17 4.13 -8.20
N ALA A 15 -14.97 3.54 -8.17
CA ALA A 15 -14.74 2.10 -7.97
C ALA A 15 -15.18 1.54 -6.60
N PHE A 16 -15.64 2.39 -5.67
CA PHE A 16 -16.22 2.08 -4.35
C PHE A 16 -17.74 2.34 -4.29
N ALA A 17 -18.39 2.68 -5.41
CA ALA A 17 -19.83 2.88 -5.48
C ALA A 17 -20.58 1.53 -5.52
N PHE A 18 -20.74 0.88 -4.37
CA PHE A 18 -21.91 0.05 -4.14
C PHE A 18 -23.13 0.97 -3.94
N VAL A 19 -24.20 0.72 -4.70
CA VAL A 19 -25.49 1.44 -4.68
C VAL A 19 -26.02 1.52 -3.22
N PRO A 20 -26.50 2.69 -2.72
CA PRO A 20 -26.84 2.83 -1.30
C PRO A 20 -28.34 2.66 -0.98
N ALA A 21 -28.66 2.13 0.22
CA ALA A 21 -29.93 2.33 0.95
C ALA A 21 -29.71 2.18 2.50
N PRO A 22 -30.64 2.59 3.40
CA PRO A 22 -30.39 3.62 4.42
C PRO A 22 -29.88 3.18 5.81
N ARG A 23 -29.49 4.20 6.58
CA ARG A 23 -28.73 4.23 7.84
C ARG A 23 -29.43 3.66 9.08
N LEU A 24 -28.61 3.11 10.00
CA LEU A 24 -28.92 3.01 11.43
C LEU A 24 -27.80 3.63 12.30
N VAL A 25 -28.22 4.20 13.43
CA VAL A 25 -27.49 5.13 14.32
C VAL A 25 -26.54 4.39 15.28
N PRO A 26 -25.32 4.89 15.59
CA PRO A 26 -24.43 4.25 16.56
C PRO A 26 -24.64 4.74 18.01
N ARG A 27 -24.45 3.81 18.97
CA ARG A 27 -24.46 4.05 20.41
C ARG A 27 -23.02 4.23 20.92
N THR A 28 -22.78 5.29 21.68
CA THR A 28 -21.45 5.73 22.14
C THR A 28 -20.90 4.91 23.31
N ALA A 29 -19.60 4.60 23.29
CA ALA A 29 -18.85 4.17 24.46
C ALA A 29 -17.67 5.13 24.69
N HIS A 30 -17.51 5.61 25.93
CA HIS A 30 -16.43 6.50 26.34
C HIS A 30 -15.17 5.70 26.63
N PHE A 31 -14.04 6.10 26.04
CA PHE A 31 -12.71 5.58 26.34
C PHE A 31 -11.80 6.74 26.75
N SER A 32 -10.97 6.55 27.77
CA SER A 32 -9.97 7.52 28.22
C SER A 32 -8.60 6.84 28.26
N PRO A 33 -7.60 7.30 27.50
CA PRO A 33 -6.23 6.83 27.68
C PRO A 33 -5.37 7.92 28.33
N ARG A 34 -4.65 7.55 29.39
CA ARG A 34 -3.43 8.24 29.80
C ARG A 34 -2.34 7.18 30.01
N LEU A 35 -1.43 7.07 29.05
CA LEU A 35 -0.01 6.85 29.34
C LEU A 35 0.81 7.16 28.09
N ALA A 36 1.57 8.26 28.12
CA ALA A 36 2.60 8.55 27.13
C ALA A 36 3.96 8.23 27.77
N ILE A 37 4.62 7.19 27.28
CA ILE A 37 6.03 6.94 27.60
C ILE A 37 6.84 7.65 26.51
N ARG A 38 7.54 8.73 26.90
CA ARG A 38 8.51 9.42 26.05
C ARG A 38 9.86 8.72 26.19
N THR A 39 10.38 8.18 25.11
CA THR A 39 11.80 7.88 24.94
C THR A 39 12.33 8.73 23.78
N PRO A 40 13.43 9.48 23.94
CA PRO A 40 14.02 10.20 22.83
C PRO A 40 14.76 9.20 21.93
N VAL A 41 14.43 9.16 20.63
CA VAL A 41 15.15 8.38 19.63
C VAL A 41 15.51 9.32 18.48
N ALA A 42 16.80 9.42 18.18
CA ALA A 42 17.32 10.20 17.06
C ALA A 42 16.77 9.69 15.71
N PRO A 43 16.71 10.53 14.65
CA PRO A 43 16.21 10.10 13.35
C PRO A 43 17.08 8.96 12.80
N VAL A 44 16.44 7.82 12.49
CA VAL A 44 17.11 6.55 12.14
C VAL A 44 16.82 6.16 10.69
N ALA A 45 17.88 5.79 9.97
CA ALA A 45 17.80 5.24 8.61
C ALA A 45 17.22 3.82 8.56
N PHE A 46 16.72 3.39 7.39
CA PHE A 46 16.32 1.99 7.16
C PHE A 46 17.48 1.00 7.44
N ALA A 47 18.73 1.41 7.19
CA ALA A 47 19.92 0.64 7.57
C ALA A 47 20.19 0.61 9.08
N ASP A 48 19.80 1.66 9.82
CA ASP A 48 19.87 1.72 11.29
C ASP A 48 18.68 1.04 11.97
N GLN A 49 17.66 0.60 11.21
CA GLN A 49 16.56 -0.17 11.78
C GLN A 49 17.00 -1.58 12.21
N ALA A 50 18.13 -2.10 11.68
CA ALA A 50 18.71 -3.35 12.14
C ALA A 50 19.10 -3.23 13.64
N GLY A 51 18.26 -3.78 14.52
CA GLY A 51 18.37 -3.63 15.98
C GLY A 51 17.27 -2.80 16.64
N THR A 52 16.43 -2.12 15.84
CA THR A 52 15.18 -1.47 16.30
C THR A 52 13.99 -2.42 16.16
N LEU A 53 12.92 -2.15 16.90
CA LEU A 53 11.67 -2.90 16.78
C LEU A 53 11.11 -2.90 15.35
N ALA A 54 11.20 -1.76 14.65
CA ALA A 54 10.74 -1.63 13.27
C ALA A 54 11.51 -2.55 12.32
N GLY A 55 12.84 -2.54 12.39
CA GLY A 55 13.65 -3.40 11.53
C GLY A 55 13.45 -4.88 11.81
N THR A 56 13.29 -5.28 13.09
CA THR A 56 12.95 -6.66 13.44
C THR A 56 11.62 -7.09 12.80
N PHE A 57 10.59 -6.24 12.87
CA PHE A 57 9.30 -6.55 12.25
C PHE A 57 9.36 -6.60 10.72
N PHE A 58 10.06 -5.66 10.06
CA PHE A 58 10.23 -5.70 8.60
C PHE A 58 10.99 -6.96 8.15
N GLN A 59 12.08 -7.32 8.82
CA GLN A 59 12.82 -8.55 8.51
C GLN A 59 11.96 -9.80 8.75
N ALA A 60 11.27 -9.88 9.89
CA ALA A 60 10.38 -10.99 10.19
C ALA A 60 9.22 -11.10 9.19
N SER A 61 8.76 -9.97 8.62
CA SER A 61 7.65 -9.94 7.66
C SER A 61 7.96 -10.60 6.32
N LEU A 62 9.24 -10.80 5.99
CA LEU A 62 9.64 -11.46 4.74
C LEU A 62 9.20 -12.92 4.70
N LEU A 63 9.35 -13.66 5.80
CA LEU A 63 8.97 -15.08 5.86
C LEU A 63 7.49 -15.31 5.52
N PRO A 64 6.50 -14.66 6.19
CA PRO A 64 5.11 -14.81 5.81
C PRO A 64 4.82 -14.26 4.40
N TYR A 65 5.55 -13.26 3.91
CA TYR A 65 5.38 -12.79 2.53
C TYR A 65 5.79 -13.84 1.49
N ILE A 66 6.90 -14.54 1.70
CA ILE A 66 7.32 -15.65 0.84
C ILE A 66 6.31 -16.80 0.91
N GLY A 67 5.79 -17.11 2.11
CA GLY A 67 4.71 -18.08 2.27
C GLY A 67 3.45 -17.66 1.49
N PHE A 68 3.07 -16.39 1.55
CA PHE A 68 1.97 -15.82 0.77
C PHE A 68 2.16 -16.04 -0.73
N LEU A 69 3.33 -15.71 -1.28
CA LEU A 69 3.62 -15.91 -2.70
C LEU A 69 3.58 -17.39 -3.09
N TYR A 70 4.11 -18.28 -2.25
CA TYR A 70 4.10 -19.72 -2.47
C TYR A 70 2.67 -20.25 -2.57
N PHE A 71 1.83 -19.97 -1.57
CA PHE A 71 0.45 -20.47 -1.56
C PHE A 71 -0.41 -19.82 -2.63
N LEU A 72 -0.28 -18.51 -2.85
CA LEU A 72 -1.07 -17.80 -3.86
C LEU A 72 -0.71 -18.26 -5.28
N GLY A 73 0.57 -18.60 -5.50
CA GLY A 73 1.10 -19.12 -6.75
C GLY A 73 0.77 -20.59 -7.05
N TYR A 74 0.05 -21.28 -6.17
CA TYR A 74 -0.42 -22.65 -6.43
C TYR A 74 -1.30 -22.66 -7.69
N ALA A 75 -0.90 -23.43 -8.72
CA ALA A 75 -1.49 -23.34 -10.05
C ALA A 75 -3.03 -23.53 -10.08
N PRO A 76 -3.61 -24.48 -9.31
CA PRO A 76 -5.07 -24.61 -9.21
C PRO A 76 -5.81 -23.39 -8.65
N ASN A 77 -5.14 -22.43 -7.99
CA ASN A 77 -5.78 -21.18 -7.58
C ASN A 77 -6.26 -20.33 -8.75
N ASN A 78 -5.67 -20.53 -9.93
CA ASN A 78 -5.93 -19.71 -11.11
C ASN A 78 -5.80 -18.20 -10.84
N THR A 79 -4.83 -17.81 -10.00
CA THR A 79 -4.52 -16.41 -9.70
C THR A 79 -4.15 -15.67 -10.99
N PRO A 80 -4.70 -14.47 -11.27
CA PRO A 80 -4.32 -13.70 -12.46
C PRO A 80 -2.80 -13.50 -12.52
N LYS A 81 -2.17 -13.96 -13.61
CA LYS A 81 -0.70 -14.01 -13.75
C LYS A 81 -0.04 -12.63 -13.54
N GLN A 82 -0.67 -11.57 -14.05
CA GLN A 82 -0.20 -10.20 -13.88
C GLN A 82 -0.28 -9.74 -12.42
N ALA A 83 -1.33 -10.11 -11.69
CA ALA A 83 -1.45 -9.77 -10.28
C ALA A 83 -0.45 -10.55 -9.42
N LEU A 84 -0.26 -11.84 -9.68
CA LEU A 84 0.78 -12.65 -9.04
C LEU A 84 2.17 -12.06 -9.29
N PHE A 85 2.44 -11.60 -10.52
CA PHE A 85 3.68 -10.90 -10.81
C PHE A 85 3.81 -9.58 -10.04
N GLY A 86 2.74 -8.79 -9.90
CA GLY A 86 2.75 -7.59 -9.05
C GLY A 86 3.16 -7.91 -7.61
N PHE A 87 2.56 -8.93 -6.99
CA PHE A 87 2.98 -9.37 -5.67
C PHE A 87 4.45 -9.84 -5.63
N GLN A 88 4.94 -10.54 -6.66
CA GLN A 88 6.36 -10.91 -6.74
C GLN A 88 7.27 -9.68 -6.92
N PHE A 89 6.83 -8.69 -7.70
CA PHE A 89 7.55 -7.45 -7.97
C PHE A 89 7.79 -6.66 -6.69
N LEU A 90 6.90 -6.72 -5.69
CA LEU A 90 7.12 -6.09 -4.38
C LEU A 90 8.47 -6.46 -3.76
N LEU A 91 9.00 -7.68 -4.00
CA LEU A 91 10.32 -8.06 -3.50
C LEU A 91 11.44 -7.19 -4.09
N LEU A 92 11.27 -6.70 -5.32
CA LEU A 92 12.20 -5.76 -5.94
C LEU A 92 12.14 -4.38 -5.27
N PHE A 93 10.95 -3.92 -4.88
CA PHE A 93 10.80 -2.73 -4.05
C PHE A 93 11.54 -2.89 -2.70
N VAL A 94 11.33 -4.01 -2.00
CA VAL A 94 12.02 -4.32 -0.72
C VAL A 94 13.54 -4.34 -0.92
N LEU A 95 14.02 -4.98 -1.99
CA LEU A 95 15.44 -5.01 -2.29
C LEU A 95 15.99 -3.60 -2.57
N SER A 96 15.25 -2.80 -3.34
CA SER A 96 15.63 -1.43 -3.66
C SER A 96 15.73 -0.56 -2.42
N THR A 97 14.73 -0.59 -1.53
CA THR A 97 14.73 0.23 -0.30
C THR A 97 15.85 -0.14 0.67
N VAL A 98 16.24 -1.43 0.71
CA VAL A 98 17.43 -1.86 1.46
C VAL A 98 18.70 -1.24 0.87
N PHE A 99 18.92 -1.34 -0.44
CA PHE A 99 20.11 -0.77 -1.07
C PHE A 99 20.15 0.75 -0.99
N THR A 100 19.06 1.43 -1.33
CA THR A 100 18.99 2.90 -1.26
C THR A 100 19.12 3.38 0.18
N GLY A 101 18.57 2.64 1.16
CA GLY A 101 18.75 2.92 2.58
C GLY A 101 20.20 2.85 3.05
N ILE A 102 20.96 1.82 2.62
CA ILE A 102 22.40 1.70 2.92
C ILE A 102 23.17 2.86 2.32
N VAL A 103 22.94 3.18 1.04
CA VAL A 103 23.68 4.26 0.36
C VAL A 103 23.34 5.60 0.98
N THR A 104 22.06 5.89 1.19
CA THR A 104 21.61 7.14 1.82
C THR A 104 22.31 7.37 3.16
N LYS A 105 22.39 6.32 3.99
CA LYS A 105 23.09 6.39 5.27
C LYS A 105 24.59 6.63 5.09
N SER A 106 25.24 5.89 4.19
CA SER A 106 26.70 5.97 4.00
C SER A 106 27.17 7.29 3.38
N VAL A 107 26.32 7.92 2.57
CA VAL A 107 26.66 9.13 1.81
C VAL A 107 26.17 10.39 2.52
N TYR A 108 24.89 10.41 2.92
CA TYR A 108 24.24 11.60 3.48
C TYR A 108 24.14 11.56 5.00
N GLY A 109 24.43 10.43 5.64
CA GLY A 109 24.25 10.27 7.09
C GLY A 109 22.79 10.26 7.54
N ALA A 110 21.84 10.25 6.61
CA ALA A 110 20.41 10.44 6.84
C ALA A 110 19.60 9.16 6.62
N SER A 111 18.32 9.21 6.99
CA SER A 111 17.36 8.17 6.65
C SER A 111 16.95 8.25 5.18
N LEU A 112 16.52 7.12 4.60
CA LEU A 112 15.92 7.12 3.27
C LEU A 112 14.72 8.07 3.22
N ALA A 113 13.87 8.04 4.26
CA ALA A 113 12.72 8.92 4.41
C ALA A 113 13.05 10.42 4.40
N ASP A 114 14.27 10.80 4.82
CA ASP A 114 14.77 12.19 4.84
C ASP A 114 15.56 12.56 3.56
N THR A 115 15.56 11.69 2.54
CA THR A 115 16.30 11.89 1.28
C THR A 115 15.33 11.79 0.10
N ASP A 116 14.60 12.88 -0.13
CA ASP A 116 13.36 12.90 -0.93
C ASP A 116 13.51 12.25 -2.33
N TRP A 117 14.55 12.58 -3.08
CA TRP A 117 14.74 12.02 -4.41
C TRP A 117 15.01 10.50 -4.43
N LEU A 118 15.74 9.96 -3.44
CA LEU A 118 15.94 8.52 -3.31
C LEU A 118 14.71 7.83 -2.75
N HIS A 119 14.01 8.49 -1.83
CA HIS A 119 12.77 8.01 -1.23
C HIS A 119 11.69 7.85 -2.30
N GLY A 120 11.37 8.93 -3.02
CA GLY A 120 10.36 8.92 -4.08
C GLY A 120 10.69 7.94 -5.21
N ALA A 121 11.98 7.80 -5.57
CA ALA A 121 12.42 6.83 -6.57
C ALA A 121 12.22 5.38 -6.12
N ALA A 122 12.51 5.07 -4.85
CA ALA A 122 12.30 3.74 -4.31
C ALA A 122 10.80 3.42 -4.18
N GLU A 123 10.00 4.35 -3.64
CA GLU A 123 8.55 4.20 -3.48
C GLU A 123 7.80 4.09 -4.84
N ALA A 124 8.35 4.60 -5.94
CA ALA A 124 7.78 4.41 -7.28
C ALA A 124 7.72 2.92 -7.71
N LEU A 125 8.60 2.07 -7.17
CA LEU A 125 8.53 0.62 -7.37
C LEU A 125 7.31 0.02 -6.66
N LEU A 126 6.93 0.53 -5.48
CA LEU A 126 5.72 0.10 -4.78
C LEU A 126 4.45 0.47 -5.60
N THR A 127 4.41 1.68 -6.15
CA THR A 127 3.35 2.11 -7.07
C THR A 127 3.25 1.15 -8.27
N THR A 128 4.39 0.83 -8.88
CA THR A 128 4.45 -0.12 -10.01
C THR A 128 3.91 -1.51 -9.63
N SER A 129 4.27 -2.01 -8.45
CA SER A 129 3.75 -3.27 -7.90
C SER A 129 2.23 -3.23 -7.77
N ASN A 130 1.68 -2.20 -7.13
CA ASN A 130 0.26 -2.07 -6.87
C ASN A 130 -0.56 -1.95 -8.16
N LEU A 131 -0.05 -1.23 -9.16
CA LEU A 131 -0.65 -1.17 -10.50
C LEU A 131 -0.73 -2.55 -11.16
N TYR A 132 0.33 -3.38 -11.07
CA TYR A 132 0.28 -4.74 -11.59
C TYR A 132 -0.77 -5.61 -10.88
N VAL A 133 -0.86 -5.50 -9.54
CA VAL A 133 -1.88 -6.22 -8.76
C VAL A 133 -3.29 -5.77 -9.19
N ALA A 134 -3.57 -4.46 -9.16
CA ALA A 134 -4.88 -3.92 -9.47
C ALA A 134 -5.31 -4.24 -10.90
N SER A 135 -4.46 -3.94 -11.88
CA SER A 135 -4.76 -4.22 -13.29
C SER A 135 -4.86 -5.71 -13.59
N GLY A 136 -4.08 -6.57 -12.93
CA GLY A 136 -4.17 -8.01 -13.11
C GLY A 136 -5.52 -8.60 -12.71
N PHE A 137 -6.06 -8.21 -11.54
CA PHE A 137 -7.40 -8.63 -11.13
C PHE A 137 -8.49 -7.98 -11.97
N ARG A 138 -8.36 -6.68 -12.30
CA ARG A 138 -9.33 -5.97 -13.14
C ARG A 138 -9.43 -6.60 -14.54
N ASN A 139 -8.31 -6.94 -15.18
CA ASN A 139 -8.29 -7.55 -16.51
C ASN A 139 -8.90 -8.95 -16.47
N ALA A 140 -8.60 -9.74 -15.44
CA ALA A 140 -9.23 -11.05 -15.26
C ALA A 140 -10.75 -10.95 -15.11
N LEU A 141 -11.23 -9.98 -14.33
CA LEU A 141 -12.66 -9.68 -14.21
C LEU A 141 -13.27 -9.18 -15.52
N ALA A 142 -12.54 -8.38 -16.31
CA ALA A 142 -13.00 -7.91 -17.62
C ALA A 142 -13.05 -9.01 -18.70
N GLY A 143 -12.48 -10.20 -18.44
CA GLY A 143 -12.23 -11.21 -19.46
C GLY A 143 -11.17 -10.79 -20.49
N GLU A 144 -10.34 -9.80 -20.15
CA GLU A 144 -9.25 -9.32 -20.99
C GLU A 144 -8.04 -10.25 -20.86
N ALA A 145 -7.40 -10.55 -22.00
CA ALA A 145 -6.20 -11.38 -22.00
C ALA A 145 -5.09 -10.71 -21.17
N ALA A 146 -4.43 -11.51 -20.33
CA ALA A 146 -3.24 -11.03 -19.64
C ALA A 146 -2.20 -10.59 -20.69
N PRO A 147 -1.50 -9.46 -20.48
CA PRO A 147 -0.38 -9.09 -21.33
C PRO A 147 0.66 -10.22 -21.32
N GLU A 148 0.89 -10.88 -22.45
CA GLU A 148 1.90 -11.94 -22.57
C GLU A 148 3.22 -11.37 -23.10
N GLY A 149 4.35 -11.77 -22.50
CA GLY A 149 5.69 -11.56 -23.06
C GLY A 149 6.76 -11.00 -22.11
N PRO A 150 8.02 -10.90 -22.56
CA PRO A 150 9.13 -10.32 -21.78
C PRO A 150 8.98 -8.82 -21.43
N SER A 151 8.05 -8.12 -22.09
CA SER A 151 7.81 -6.68 -21.98
C SER A 151 7.40 -6.20 -20.59
N PHE A 152 6.90 -7.06 -19.70
CA PHE A 152 6.54 -6.66 -18.32
C PHE A 152 7.68 -6.86 -17.30
N ARG A 153 8.67 -7.72 -17.59
CA ARG A 153 9.75 -8.07 -16.64
C ARG A 153 11.01 -7.21 -16.80
N PHE A 154 11.35 -6.85 -18.03
CA PHE A 154 12.53 -6.01 -18.30
C PHE A 154 12.42 -4.58 -17.76
N PRO A 155 11.26 -3.90 -17.81
CA PRO A 155 11.10 -2.59 -17.18
C PRO A 155 11.37 -2.62 -15.68
N ALA A 156 11.01 -3.70 -14.98
CA ALA A 156 11.28 -3.87 -13.56
C ALA A 156 12.78 -3.80 -13.25
N LEU A 157 13.56 -4.63 -13.95
CA LEU A 157 15.00 -4.69 -13.75
C LEU A 157 15.70 -3.42 -14.22
N ALA A 158 15.20 -2.79 -15.29
CA ALA A 158 15.70 -1.50 -15.77
C ALA A 158 15.46 -0.37 -14.77
N ILE A 159 14.26 -0.28 -14.18
CA ILE A 159 13.96 0.72 -13.14
C ILE A 159 14.82 0.46 -11.91
N PHE A 160 14.93 -0.78 -11.44
CA PHE A 160 15.82 -1.10 -10.32
C PHE A 160 17.28 -0.75 -10.62
N ALA A 161 17.80 -1.13 -11.79
CA ALA A 161 19.15 -0.78 -12.20
C ALA A 161 19.36 0.74 -12.30
N LEU A 162 18.37 1.47 -12.79
CA LEU A 162 18.39 2.93 -12.84
C LEU A 162 18.41 3.53 -11.43
N VAL A 163 17.56 3.05 -10.52
CA VAL A 163 17.53 3.51 -9.12
C VAL A 163 18.87 3.25 -8.47
N VAL A 164 19.42 2.03 -8.57
CA VAL A 164 20.72 1.68 -8.00
C VAL A 164 21.85 2.54 -8.61
N ALA A 165 21.88 2.70 -9.94
CA ALA A 165 22.89 3.51 -10.62
C ALA A 165 22.79 4.99 -10.24
N ALA A 166 21.57 5.55 -10.20
CA ALA A 166 21.32 6.92 -9.76
C ALA A 166 21.73 7.10 -8.31
N THR A 167 21.50 6.10 -7.45
CA THR A 167 21.90 6.13 -6.04
C THR A 167 23.42 6.15 -5.87
N ALA A 168 24.16 5.40 -6.69
CA ALA A 168 25.61 5.39 -6.69
C ALA A 168 26.23 6.68 -7.29
N ALA A 169 25.60 7.25 -8.31
CA ALA A 169 26.13 8.42 -9.05
C ALA A 169 25.59 9.78 -8.55
N GLY A 170 24.45 9.81 -7.86
CA GLY A 170 23.79 11.05 -7.42
C GLY A 170 24.71 12.07 -6.73
N PRO A 171 25.56 11.64 -5.77
CA PRO A 171 26.48 12.57 -5.09
C PRO A 171 27.50 13.20 -6.03
N SER A 172 28.00 12.46 -7.02
CA SER A 172 28.94 13.00 -8.03
C SER A 172 28.25 13.84 -9.11
N LEU A 173 26.92 13.78 -9.18
CA LEU A 173 26.08 14.60 -10.05
C LEU A 173 25.52 15.86 -9.36
N GLY A 174 25.96 16.14 -8.12
CA GLY A 174 25.51 17.32 -7.37
C GLY A 174 24.10 17.21 -6.79
N VAL A 175 23.56 15.99 -6.68
CA VAL A 175 22.27 15.76 -6.03
C VAL A 175 22.50 15.69 -4.51
N GLU A 176 21.95 16.66 -3.79
CA GLU A 176 22.02 16.74 -2.33
C GLU A 176 20.94 15.89 -1.64
N GLN A 177 21.08 15.68 -0.32
CA GLN A 177 20.15 14.93 0.52
C GLN A 177 18.69 15.37 0.31
N HIS A 178 18.42 16.67 0.38
CA HIS A 178 17.07 17.23 0.29
C HIS A 178 16.68 17.66 -1.13
N SER A 179 17.40 17.18 -2.15
CA SER A 179 17.00 17.40 -3.53
C SER A 179 15.63 16.82 -3.78
N ALA A 180 14.74 17.60 -4.39
CA ALA A 180 13.39 17.17 -4.69
C ALA A 180 13.38 16.02 -5.71
N PHE A 181 12.57 15.00 -5.46
CA PHE A 181 12.32 13.94 -6.44
C PHE A 181 11.81 14.53 -7.77
N LEU A 182 12.36 14.06 -8.89
CA LEU A 182 12.07 14.58 -10.23
C LEU A 182 12.21 16.10 -10.34
N TYR A 183 13.18 16.69 -9.63
CA TYR A 183 13.39 18.14 -9.53
C TYR A 183 12.14 18.91 -9.05
N GLY A 184 11.25 18.24 -8.32
CA GLY A 184 10.03 18.84 -7.78
C GLY A 184 9.01 19.21 -8.84
N ILE A 185 8.93 18.47 -9.97
CA ILE A 185 7.93 18.73 -11.01
C ILE A 185 6.52 18.86 -10.40
N GLY A 186 5.83 19.95 -10.75
CA GLY A 186 4.50 20.28 -10.22
C GLY A 186 4.50 21.07 -8.90
N ASN A 187 5.64 21.22 -8.20
CA ASN A 187 5.75 22.17 -7.09
C ASN A 187 5.44 23.59 -7.59
N LEU A 188 4.66 24.35 -6.84
CA LEU A 188 4.23 25.73 -7.13
C LEU A 188 5.24 26.80 -6.68
N GLY A 189 6.37 26.42 -6.07
CA GLY A 189 7.27 27.36 -5.40
C GLY A 189 6.68 27.81 -4.07
N GLU A 190 6.40 29.11 -3.93
CA GLU A 190 5.75 29.65 -2.73
C GLU A 190 4.36 29.04 -2.51
N ASN A 191 3.97 28.87 -1.24
CA ASN A 191 2.67 28.30 -0.91
C ASN A 191 1.55 29.24 -1.42
N PRO A 192 0.63 28.77 -2.27
CA PRO A 192 -0.41 29.61 -2.86
C PRO A 192 -1.37 30.21 -1.82
N LEU A 193 -1.42 29.66 -0.60
CA LEU A 193 -2.22 30.18 0.51
C LEU A 193 -1.53 31.32 1.25
N ALA A 194 -0.23 31.57 1.06
CA ALA A 194 0.54 32.55 1.83
C ALA A 194 0.06 34.00 1.62
N GLY A 195 -0.56 34.31 0.47
CA GLY A 195 -1.20 35.60 0.21
C GLY A 195 -2.66 35.70 0.67
N VAL A 196 -3.22 34.62 1.21
CA VAL A 196 -4.63 34.51 1.61
C VAL A 196 -4.78 34.28 3.12
N LEU A 197 -3.84 33.56 3.72
CA LEU A 197 -3.84 33.17 5.12
C LEU A 197 -2.53 33.62 5.79
N ASP A 198 -2.64 34.48 6.81
CA ASP A 198 -1.49 35.03 7.54
C ASP A 198 -0.70 33.96 8.33
N SER A 199 -1.29 32.77 8.53
CA SER A 199 -0.74 31.69 9.36
C SER A 199 0.00 30.59 8.58
N VAL A 200 0.26 30.79 7.29
CA VAL A 200 0.97 29.80 6.47
C VAL A 200 2.43 29.76 6.87
N ARG A 201 2.86 28.61 7.39
CA ARG A 201 4.26 28.38 7.78
C ARG A 201 5.10 27.96 6.58
N SER A 202 6.41 28.18 6.68
CA SER A 202 7.38 27.58 5.76
C SER A 202 7.48 26.08 6.02
N GLU A 203 7.57 25.29 4.95
CA GLU A 203 7.80 23.86 5.08
C GLU A 203 9.18 23.57 5.71
N PRO A 204 9.28 22.57 6.60
CA PRO A 204 10.56 22.09 7.09
C PRO A 204 11.42 21.45 5.99
N ILE A 205 12.72 21.33 6.24
CA ILE A 205 13.68 20.76 5.28
C ILE A 205 13.37 19.30 4.89
N ASN A 206 12.66 18.57 5.76
CA ASN A 206 12.23 17.18 5.53
C ASN A 206 10.89 17.06 4.80
N ALA A 207 10.30 18.17 4.35
CA ALA A 207 9.06 18.13 3.59
C ALA A 207 9.25 17.44 2.25
N LEU A 208 8.41 16.45 1.97
CA LEU A 208 8.43 15.73 0.71
C LEU A 208 8.07 16.65 -0.46
N SER A 209 8.70 16.47 -1.61
CA SER A 209 8.27 17.16 -2.84
C SER A 209 6.91 16.65 -3.31
N LEU A 210 6.23 17.41 -4.18
CA LEU A 210 4.95 17.01 -4.73
C LEU A 210 5.02 15.65 -5.48
N PRO A 211 6.05 15.35 -6.30
CA PRO A 211 6.20 14.02 -6.90
C PRO A 211 6.26 12.90 -5.86
N THR A 212 6.94 13.10 -4.74
CA THR A 212 7.00 12.09 -3.69
C THR A 212 5.66 11.93 -2.99
N TRP A 213 4.94 13.02 -2.69
CA TRP A 213 3.55 12.94 -2.20
C TRP A 213 2.63 12.20 -3.18
N ALA A 214 2.81 12.45 -4.49
CA ALA A 214 2.05 11.76 -5.53
C ALA A 214 2.27 10.24 -5.48
N ILE A 215 3.50 9.78 -5.32
CA ILE A 215 3.78 8.34 -5.15
C ILE A 215 3.12 7.76 -3.90
N HIS A 216 3.16 8.47 -2.77
CA HIS A 216 2.53 8.01 -1.52
C HIS A 216 1.01 7.88 -1.68
N PHE A 217 0.34 8.91 -2.18
CA PHE A 217 -1.11 8.85 -2.38
C PHE A 217 -1.51 7.85 -3.47
N SER A 218 -0.77 7.80 -4.58
CA SER A 218 -1.04 6.85 -5.66
C SER A 218 -0.96 5.41 -5.16
N SER A 219 0.11 5.05 -4.44
CA SER A 219 0.28 3.69 -3.93
C SER A 219 -0.84 3.27 -2.96
N VAL A 220 -1.33 4.19 -2.10
CA VAL A 220 -2.49 3.94 -1.22
C VAL A 220 -3.77 3.72 -2.03
N PHE A 221 -4.05 4.55 -3.03
CA PHE A 221 -5.24 4.41 -3.88
C PHE A 221 -5.20 3.18 -4.78
N GLU A 222 -4.04 2.84 -5.35
CA GLU A 222 -3.85 1.64 -6.15
C GLU A 222 -4.08 0.37 -5.33
N TRP A 223 -3.63 0.37 -4.07
CA TRP A 223 -3.89 -0.73 -3.15
C TRP A 223 -5.38 -0.87 -2.85
N LEU A 224 -6.09 0.25 -2.67
CA LEU A 224 -7.54 0.27 -2.50
C LEU A 224 -8.28 -0.26 -3.74
N PHE A 225 -7.82 0.06 -4.95
CA PHE A 225 -8.35 -0.54 -6.18
C PHE A 225 -8.07 -2.03 -6.25
N ALA A 226 -6.85 -2.48 -5.94
CA ALA A 226 -6.51 -3.89 -5.88
C ALA A 226 -7.43 -4.64 -4.91
N MET A 227 -7.65 -4.12 -3.70
CA MET A 227 -8.58 -4.69 -2.72
C MET A 227 -10.01 -4.79 -3.27
N SER A 228 -10.51 -3.75 -3.95
CA SER A 228 -11.83 -3.76 -4.59
C SER A 228 -11.94 -4.86 -5.65
N PHE A 229 -10.93 -5.00 -6.51
CA PHE A 229 -10.94 -6.05 -7.53
C PHE A 229 -10.76 -7.46 -6.96
N VAL A 230 -9.98 -7.65 -5.88
CA VAL A 230 -9.90 -8.95 -5.19
C VAL A 230 -11.25 -9.33 -4.58
N ALA A 231 -11.98 -8.36 -4.00
CA ALA A 231 -13.30 -8.60 -3.45
C ALA A 231 -14.30 -9.03 -4.54
N GLN A 232 -14.28 -8.38 -5.70
CA GLN A 232 -15.08 -8.75 -6.88
C GLN A 232 -14.65 -10.11 -7.44
N TYR A 233 -13.35 -10.41 -7.44
CA TYR A 233 -12.80 -11.69 -7.90
C TYR A 233 -13.31 -12.87 -7.06
N ALA A 234 -13.50 -12.65 -5.75
CA ALA A 234 -14.10 -13.66 -4.87
C ALA A 234 -15.52 -14.04 -5.29
N GLN A 235 -16.32 -13.06 -5.71
CA GLN A 235 -17.68 -13.27 -6.19
C GLN A 235 -17.65 -13.96 -7.56
N ALA A 236 -16.80 -13.48 -8.48
CA ALA A 236 -16.74 -13.96 -9.85
C ALA A 236 -16.20 -15.40 -9.98
N THR A 237 -15.38 -15.85 -9.02
CA THR A 237 -14.89 -17.25 -8.95
C THR A 237 -15.81 -18.18 -8.18
N GLY A 238 -16.79 -17.65 -7.42
CA GLY A 238 -17.58 -18.43 -6.47
C GLY A 238 -16.78 -18.98 -5.28
N ASN A 239 -15.48 -18.66 -5.17
CA ASN A 239 -14.65 -19.09 -4.06
C ASN A 239 -14.53 -17.96 -3.02
N GLU A 240 -15.35 -18.05 -1.98
CA GLU A 240 -15.38 -17.05 -0.90
C GLU A 240 -14.04 -16.90 -0.15
N ARG A 241 -13.08 -17.82 -0.31
CA ARG A 241 -11.77 -17.71 0.35
C ARG A 241 -10.99 -16.50 -0.11
N TRP A 242 -11.22 -16.03 -1.34
CA TRP A 242 -10.66 -14.77 -1.85
C TRP A 242 -11.13 -13.53 -1.05
N ARG A 243 -12.28 -13.58 -0.35
CA ARG A 243 -12.71 -12.49 0.54
C ARG A 243 -11.75 -12.31 1.71
N TRP A 244 -11.18 -13.41 2.22
CA TRP A 244 -10.17 -13.34 3.27
C TRP A 244 -8.87 -12.68 2.80
N LEU A 245 -8.55 -12.78 1.51
CA LEU A 245 -7.41 -12.04 0.96
C LEU A 245 -7.67 -10.53 1.01
N THR A 246 -8.87 -10.08 0.64
CA THR A 246 -9.24 -8.66 0.76
C THR A 246 -9.10 -8.15 2.19
N TYR A 247 -9.59 -8.89 3.19
CA TYR A 247 -9.44 -8.50 4.59
C TYR A 247 -7.99 -8.58 5.07
N GLY A 248 -7.23 -9.59 4.63
CA GLY A 248 -5.80 -9.72 4.92
C GLY A 248 -4.96 -8.59 4.33
N MET A 249 -5.44 -7.88 3.32
CA MET A 249 -4.78 -6.70 2.76
C MET A 249 -5.01 -5.42 3.59
N LEU A 250 -5.94 -5.40 4.55
CA LEU A 250 -6.23 -4.22 5.38
C LEU A 250 -5.07 -3.78 6.29
N PRO A 251 -4.35 -4.67 7.00
CA PRO A 251 -3.19 -4.25 7.77
C PRO A 251 -2.07 -3.68 6.89
N LEU A 252 -1.92 -4.16 5.65
CA LEU A 252 -0.96 -3.60 4.68
C LEU A 252 -1.38 -2.19 4.23
N HIS A 253 -2.67 -1.96 4.01
CA HIS A 253 -3.20 -0.62 3.79
C HIS A 253 -2.93 0.31 5.00
N ALA A 254 -3.17 -0.18 6.21
CA ALA A 254 -2.88 0.56 7.44
C ALA A 254 -1.38 0.88 7.59
N SER A 255 -0.50 -0.02 7.16
CA SER A 255 0.94 0.21 7.10
C SER A 255 1.28 1.39 6.17
N GLY A 256 0.71 1.43 4.96
CA GLY A 256 0.88 2.56 4.04
C GLY A 256 0.37 3.89 4.61
N VAL A 257 -0.78 3.88 5.31
CA VAL A 257 -1.30 5.05 6.01
C VAL A 257 -0.35 5.50 7.13
N ALA A 258 0.26 4.58 7.87
CA ALA A 258 1.25 4.90 8.91
C ALA A 258 2.49 5.58 8.32
N ALA A 259 2.99 5.10 7.18
CA ALA A 259 4.10 5.73 6.45
C ALA A 259 3.73 7.17 6.03
N CYS A 260 2.59 7.35 5.37
CA CYS A 260 2.11 8.66 4.95
C CYS A 260 1.92 9.61 6.14
N THR A 261 1.44 9.09 7.27
CA THR A 261 1.23 9.88 8.50
C THR A 261 2.56 10.30 9.13
N TYR A 262 3.61 9.48 9.05
CA TYR A 262 4.94 9.86 9.52
C TYR A 262 5.54 11.00 8.69
N HIS A 263 5.39 10.92 7.36
CA HIS A 263 5.78 11.99 6.44
C HIS A 263 4.94 13.25 6.59
N PHE A 264 3.67 13.09 6.93
CA PHE A 264 2.77 14.19 7.27
C PHE A 264 3.25 14.95 8.52
N PHE A 265 4.09 14.36 9.37
CA PHE A 265 4.75 15.06 10.48
C PHE A 265 6.23 15.33 10.22
N TYR A 266 6.61 15.47 8.94
CA TYR A 266 7.97 15.79 8.50
C TYR A 266 9.05 14.86 9.08
N ASN A 267 8.71 13.58 9.22
CA ASN A 267 9.57 12.54 9.78
C ASN A 267 10.01 12.81 11.24
N SER A 268 9.21 13.57 12.00
CA SER A 268 9.58 13.95 13.36
C SER A 268 9.81 12.74 14.29
N ALA A 269 10.91 12.80 15.04
CA ALA A 269 11.27 11.82 16.05
C ALA A 269 10.18 11.64 17.13
N ASP A 270 9.39 12.68 17.41
CA ASP A 270 8.32 12.65 18.42
C ASP A 270 7.17 11.69 18.06
N VAL A 271 7.03 11.34 16.78
CA VAL A 271 6.05 10.37 16.28
C VAL A 271 6.70 9.15 15.62
N SER A 272 7.98 8.89 15.92
CA SER A 272 8.74 7.73 15.40
C SER A 272 8.09 6.37 15.70
N PHE A 273 7.17 6.29 16.68
CA PHE A 273 6.34 5.09 16.89
C PHE A 273 5.55 4.68 15.65
N LEU A 274 5.21 5.63 14.76
CA LEU A 274 4.52 5.35 13.49
C LEU A 274 5.34 4.43 12.59
N VAL A 275 6.67 4.52 12.62
CA VAL A 275 7.56 3.64 11.86
C VAL A 275 7.53 2.21 12.41
N ALA A 276 7.53 2.06 13.74
CA ALA A 276 7.37 0.75 14.37
C ALA A 276 5.97 0.15 14.14
N LEU A 277 4.94 1.00 14.16
CA LEU A 277 3.57 0.62 13.85
C LEU A 277 3.42 0.18 12.39
N GLN A 278 3.97 0.92 11.44
CA GLN A 278 4.06 0.54 10.03
C GLN A 278 4.71 -0.83 9.86
N ALA A 279 5.86 -1.07 10.50
CA ALA A 279 6.55 -2.35 10.42
C ALA A 279 5.73 -3.50 11.02
N GLY A 280 5.11 -3.28 12.19
CA GLY A 280 4.25 -4.27 12.84
C GLY A 280 3.00 -4.59 12.01
N LEU A 281 2.39 -3.58 11.39
CA LEU A 281 1.26 -3.74 10.46
C LEU A 281 1.67 -4.47 9.17
N THR A 282 2.90 -4.26 8.70
CA THR A 282 3.46 -5.02 7.57
C THR A 282 3.62 -6.50 7.93
N LEU A 283 4.19 -6.81 9.09
CA LEU A 283 4.31 -8.19 9.57
C LEU A 283 2.93 -8.84 9.74
N LEU A 284 2.00 -8.15 10.40
CA LEU A 284 0.62 -8.63 10.57
C LEU A 284 -0.05 -8.85 9.21
N GLY A 285 0.06 -7.88 8.31
CA GLY A 285 -0.49 -7.90 6.96
C GLY A 285 0.02 -9.08 6.15
N ASN A 286 1.34 -9.24 6.05
CA ASN A 286 1.98 -10.36 5.38
C ASN A 286 1.53 -11.70 5.97
N SER A 287 1.38 -11.78 7.29
CA SER A 287 0.87 -12.97 7.97
C SER A 287 -0.59 -13.26 7.58
N THR A 288 -1.45 -12.25 7.56
CA THR A 288 -2.86 -12.40 7.21
C THR A 288 -3.08 -12.75 5.74
N VAL A 289 -2.34 -12.14 4.80
CA VAL A 289 -2.43 -12.53 3.37
C VAL A 289 -1.85 -13.93 3.14
N CYS A 290 -0.82 -14.34 3.89
CA CYS A 290 -0.29 -15.70 3.85
C CYS A 290 -1.33 -16.74 4.27
N ILE A 291 -2.00 -16.49 5.39
CA ILE A 291 -3.10 -17.33 5.85
C ILE A 291 -4.24 -17.36 4.82
N ALA A 292 -4.62 -16.21 4.26
CA ALA A 292 -5.65 -16.15 3.22
C ALA A 292 -5.27 -16.95 1.97
N ALA A 293 -4.02 -16.82 1.50
CA ALA A 293 -3.52 -17.58 0.35
C ALA A 293 -3.45 -19.08 0.63
N LEU A 294 -3.07 -19.50 1.84
CA LEU A 294 -3.15 -20.90 2.26
C LEU A 294 -4.59 -21.42 2.23
N LEU A 295 -5.55 -20.64 2.74
CA LEU A 295 -6.97 -21.02 2.71
C LEU A 295 -7.51 -21.15 1.27
N ILE A 296 -7.07 -20.27 0.35
CA ILE A 296 -7.38 -20.39 -1.07
C ILE A 296 -6.75 -21.68 -1.63
N ALA A 297 -5.46 -21.92 -1.38
CA ALA A 297 -4.75 -23.10 -1.87
C ALA A 297 -5.39 -24.41 -1.38
N LEU A 298 -5.70 -24.51 -0.08
CA LEU A 298 -6.40 -25.66 0.51
C LEU A 298 -7.76 -25.88 -0.14
N SER A 299 -8.53 -24.81 -0.41
CA SER A 299 -9.82 -24.93 -1.10
C SER A 299 -9.72 -25.43 -2.54
N ASN A 300 -8.54 -25.31 -3.16
CA ASN A 300 -8.26 -25.76 -4.52
C ASN A 300 -7.40 -27.05 -4.54
N GLY A 301 -7.35 -27.78 -3.43
CA GLY A 301 -6.71 -29.11 -3.37
C GLY A 301 -5.23 -29.13 -2.98
N TRP A 302 -4.66 -28.02 -2.51
CA TRP A 302 -3.30 -28.02 -1.97
C TRP A 302 -3.21 -28.96 -0.77
N THR A 303 -2.14 -29.77 -0.71
CA THR A 303 -1.85 -30.66 0.42
C THR A 303 -0.38 -30.58 0.81
N ILE A 304 -0.01 -31.12 1.97
CA ILE A 304 1.39 -31.14 2.41
C ILE A 304 2.33 -31.89 1.45
N SER A 305 1.78 -32.76 0.58
CA SER A 305 2.54 -33.44 -0.47
C SER A 305 3.14 -32.47 -1.51
N GLU A 306 2.56 -31.27 -1.66
CA GLU A 306 3.06 -30.22 -2.56
C GLU A 306 4.38 -29.59 -2.07
N LEU A 307 4.81 -29.88 -0.84
CA LEU A 307 6.13 -29.49 -0.34
C LEU A 307 7.26 -30.41 -0.84
N ASN A 308 6.94 -31.57 -1.42
CA ASN A 308 7.95 -32.53 -1.88
C ASN A 308 8.66 -31.99 -3.14
N PRO A 309 9.97 -31.63 -3.06
CA PRO A 309 10.70 -31.09 -4.21
C PRO A 309 10.95 -32.14 -5.31
N PHE A 310 10.74 -33.42 -5.02
CA PHE A 310 10.89 -34.55 -5.95
C PHE A 310 9.57 -35.04 -6.54
N LYS A 311 8.44 -34.37 -6.26
CA LYS A 311 7.15 -34.74 -6.83
C LYS A 311 7.23 -34.64 -8.37
N PRO A 312 6.90 -35.71 -9.13
CA PRO A 312 6.93 -35.67 -10.59
C PRO A 312 6.00 -34.58 -11.11
N LYS A 313 6.51 -33.70 -11.99
CA LYS A 313 5.68 -32.67 -12.65
C LYS A 313 4.63 -33.36 -13.52
N GLY A 314 3.37 -33.36 -13.07
CA GLY A 314 2.24 -33.93 -13.82
C GLY A 314 1.44 -34.98 -13.05
N GLU A 315 1.95 -35.51 -11.93
CA GLU A 315 1.13 -36.29 -11.01
C GLU A 315 0.35 -35.31 -10.12
N ALA A 316 -0.85 -34.93 -10.58
CA ALA A 316 -1.90 -34.58 -9.64
C ALA A 316 -1.92 -35.73 -8.63
N GLY A 317 -1.63 -35.43 -7.36
CA GLY A 317 -1.52 -36.46 -6.35
C GLY A 317 -2.75 -37.35 -6.37
N GLU A 318 -2.63 -38.57 -5.85
CA GLU A 318 -3.77 -39.40 -5.45
C GLU A 318 -4.64 -38.60 -4.48
N ALA A 319 -5.48 -37.73 -5.03
CA ALA A 319 -6.43 -36.93 -4.32
C ALA A 319 -7.58 -37.88 -4.02
N GLY A 320 -7.82 -38.10 -2.72
CA GLY A 320 -9.22 -38.21 -2.32
C GLY A 320 -9.95 -37.02 -2.94
N GLU A 321 -10.86 -37.31 -3.87
CA GLU A 321 -11.57 -36.36 -4.73
C GLU A 321 -10.71 -35.20 -5.23
N ALA A 322 -10.12 -35.34 -6.42
CA ALA A 322 -9.49 -34.22 -7.12
C ALA A 322 -10.41 -32.99 -7.07
N ALA A 323 -10.00 -31.98 -6.30
CA ALA A 323 -10.74 -30.73 -6.20
C ALA A 323 -10.93 -30.18 -7.62
N ALA A 324 -12.17 -29.85 -7.97
CA ALA A 324 -12.47 -29.30 -9.28
C ALA A 324 -11.55 -28.11 -9.55
N PRO A 325 -10.94 -28.01 -10.74
CA PRO A 325 -10.09 -26.87 -11.08
C PRO A 325 -10.88 -25.57 -10.85
N ALA A 326 -10.21 -24.53 -10.33
CA ALA A 326 -10.86 -23.24 -10.09
C ALA A 326 -11.63 -22.82 -11.35
N ALA A 327 -12.93 -22.56 -11.17
CA ALA A 327 -13.83 -22.20 -12.27
C ALA A 327 -13.26 -20.99 -13.03
N ALA A 328 -13.39 -21.02 -14.36
CA ALA A 328 -13.05 -19.86 -15.18
C ALA A 328 -13.91 -18.68 -14.72
N VAL A 329 -13.27 -17.53 -14.52
CA VAL A 329 -13.95 -16.30 -14.10
C VAL A 329 -14.90 -15.87 -15.21
N VAL A 330 -16.19 -15.79 -14.89
CA VAL A 330 -17.18 -15.20 -15.80
C VAL A 330 -16.92 -13.69 -15.84
N PRO A 331 -16.75 -13.08 -17.02
CA PRO A 331 -16.50 -11.65 -17.12
C PRO A 331 -17.57 -10.83 -16.40
N GLN A 332 -17.11 -9.88 -15.59
CA GLN A 332 -17.92 -8.96 -14.80
C GLN A 332 -17.84 -7.55 -15.38
N PRO A 333 -18.90 -6.73 -15.24
CA PRO A 333 -18.80 -5.32 -15.58
C PRO A 333 -17.80 -4.64 -14.64
N VAL A 334 -16.68 -4.18 -15.18
CA VAL A 334 -15.67 -3.43 -14.44
C VAL A 334 -15.45 -2.05 -15.06
N ILE A 335 -15.00 -1.10 -14.24
CA ILE A 335 -14.61 0.23 -14.70
C ILE A 335 -13.58 0.13 -15.84
N ALA A 336 -13.77 0.95 -16.88
CA ALA A 336 -12.87 1.00 -18.02
C ALA A 336 -11.50 1.56 -17.61
N THR A 337 -10.43 0.99 -18.14
CA THR A 337 -9.04 1.36 -17.80
C THR A 337 -8.77 2.87 -17.90
N PRO A 338 -9.20 3.61 -18.94
CA PRO A 338 -8.96 5.05 -19.01
C PRO A 338 -9.68 5.84 -17.90
N LEU A 339 -10.88 5.40 -17.49
CA LEU A 339 -11.63 6.05 -16.42
C LEU A 339 -10.97 5.79 -15.07
N LEU A 340 -10.55 4.56 -14.81
CA LEU A 340 -9.81 4.20 -13.60
C LEU A 340 -8.47 4.95 -13.50
N ALA A 341 -7.74 5.05 -14.62
CA ALA A 341 -6.50 5.82 -14.67
C ALA A 341 -6.74 7.32 -14.44
N GLY A 342 -7.78 7.89 -15.04
CA GLY A 342 -8.17 9.28 -14.81
C GLY A 342 -8.55 9.54 -13.35
N GLU A 343 -9.28 8.61 -12.73
CA GLU A 343 -9.62 8.66 -11.31
C GLU A 343 -8.37 8.60 -10.42
N LEU A 344 -7.44 7.69 -10.69
CA LEU A 344 -6.17 7.60 -9.96
C LEU A 344 -5.39 8.92 -10.06
N VAL A 345 -5.21 9.45 -11.27
CA VAL A 345 -4.48 10.70 -11.51
C VAL A 345 -5.13 11.86 -10.77
N LEU A 346 -6.46 11.98 -10.83
CA LEU A 346 -7.20 13.05 -10.16
C LEU A 346 -7.05 12.96 -8.63
N LEU A 347 -7.28 11.78 -8.05
CA LEU A 347 -7.17 11.57 -6.60
C LEU A 347 -5.73 11.83 -6.13
N THR A 348 -4.74 11.26 -6.82
CA THR A 348 -3.33 11.48 -6.51
C THR A 348 -2.97 12.95 -6.57
N ALA A 349 -3.36 13.67 -7.62
CA ALA A 349 -3.08 15.10 -7.73
C ALA A 349 -3.75 15.88 -6.59
N VAL A 350 -5.06 15.73 -6.41
CA VAL A 350 -5.82 16.47 -5.39
C VAL A 350 -5.22 16.28 -4.01
N PHE A 351 -4.98 15.04 -3.58
CA PHE A 351 -4.48 14.77 -2.23
C PHE A 351 -3.03 15.21 -2.04
N SER A 352 -2.18 15.09 -3.06
CA SER A 352 -0.79 15.57 -2.99
C SER A 352 -0.73 17.08 -2.82
N TYR A 353 -1.51 17.83 -3.59
CA TYR A 353 -1.59 19.29 -3.44
C TYR A 353 -2.23 19.70 -2.11
N LEU A 354 -3.29 19.00 -1.68
CA LEU A 354 -3.95 19.28 -0.40
C LEU A 354 -3.00 19.10 0.78
N VAL A 355 -2.18 18.04 0.81
CA VAL A 355 -1.20 17.88 1.89
C VAL A 355 -0.07 18.89 1.74
N LYS A 356 0.60 18.91 0.58
CA LYS A 356 1.78 19.76 0.35
C LYS A 356 1.54 21.23 0.68
N TYR A 357 0.38 21.77 0.32
CA TYR A 357 0.09 23.20 0.50
C TYR A 357 -0.93 23.49 1.59
N GLY A 358 -1.80 22.55 1.93
CA GLY A 358 -2.78 22.73 3.00
C GLY A 358 -2.19 22.53 4.39
N GLU A 359 -1.31 21.55 4.58
CA GLU A 359 -0.74 21.24 5.90
C GLU A 359 -0.03 22.45 6.54
N PRO A 360 0.83 23.23 5.84
CA PRO A 360 1.48 24.40 6.44
C PRO A 360 0.51 25.47 6.95
N ALA A 361 -0.73 25.49 6.44
CA ALA A 361 -1.79 26.38 6.88
C ALA A 361 -2.53 25.91 8.15
N LEU A 362 -2.31 24.67 8.61
CA LEU A 362 -3.08 24.05 9.71
C LEU A 362 -2.28 23.98 11.02
N THR A 363 -2.71 24.64 12.09
CA THR A 363 -2.03 24.56 13.43
C THR A 363 -1.92 23.11 13.93
N LEU A 364 -3.00 22.34 13.76
CA LEU A 364 -3.02 20.89 13.87
C LEU A 364 -3.50 20.38 12.51
N PRO A 365 -2.67 19.66 11.74
CA PRO A 365 -1.62 18.77 12.22
C PRO A 365 -0.18 19.08 11.71
N PHE A 366 0.23 20.35 11.63
CA PHE A 366 1.64 20.70 11.30
C PHE A 366 2.66 20.32 12.39
N GLU A 367 2.26 20.36 13.67
CA GLU A 367 3.13 19.94 14.77
C GLU A 367 2.94 18.44 15.07
N PRO A 368 4.02 17.70 15.40
CA PRO A 368 3.97 16.27 15.72
C PRO A 368 2.94 15.97 16.81
N ASN A 369 2.00 15.06 16.52
CA ASN A 369 0.95 14.70 17.47
C ASN A 369 0.63 13.21 17.44
N ALA A 370 0.97 12.51 18.54
CA ALA A 370 0.77 11.07 18.64
C ALA A 370 -0.72 10.65 18.59
N LEU A 371 -1.64 11.44 19.15
CA LEU A 371 -3.08 11.13 19.12
C LEU A 371 -3.63 11.24 17.70
N VAL A 372 -3.23 12.27 16.96
CA VAL A 372 -3.59 12.41 15.53
C VAL A 372 -2.97 11.27 14.73
N GLY A 373 -1.71 10.91 15.00
CA GLY A 373 -1.04 9.76 14.39
C GLY A 373 -1.84 8.47 14.56
N TRP A 374 -2.23 8.13 15.80
CA TRP A 374 -3.09 6.97 16.06
C TRP A 374 -4.47 7.07 15.39
N ALA A 375 -5.09 8.25 15.43
CA ALA A 375 -6.41 8.45 14.84
C ALA A 375 -6.41 8.25 13.32
N LEU A 376 -5.37 8.70 12.61
CA LEU A 376 -5.23 8.50 11.17
C LEU A 376 -4.99 7.03 10.84
N VAL A 377 -4.00 6.40 11.49
CA VAL A 377 -3.61 5.01 11.20
C VAL A 377 -4.67 3.98 11.58
N LEU A 378 -5.46 4.24 12.62
CA LEU A 378 -6.56 3.35 12.98
C LEU A 378 -7.86 3.72 12.27
N GLY A 379 -8.17 5.02 12.17
CA GLY A 379 -9.44 5.52 11.66
C GLY A 379 -9.62 5.26 10.17
N ILE A 380 -8.63 5.59 9.34
CA ILE A 380 -8.74 5.44 7.88
C ILE A 380 -8.91 3.97 7.49
N PRO A 381 -8.06 3.02 7.95
CA PRO A 381 -8.21 1.61 7.59
C PRO A 381 -9.45 0.97 8.21
N THR A 382 -9.90 1.40 9.40
CA THR A 382 -11.17 0.94 9.98
C THR A 382 -12.35 1.34 9.10
N PHE A 383 -12.36 2.58 8.61
CA PHE A 383 -13.41 3.04 7.70
C PHE A 383 -13.41 2.24 6.39
N VAL A 384 -12.24 1.99 5.80
CA VAL A 384 -12.09 1.13 4.61
C VAL A 384 -12.61 -0.28 4.90
N GLY A 385 -12.19 -0.89 6.02
CA GLY A 385 -12.65 -2.23 6.41
C GLY A 385 -14.16 -2.31 6.60
N PHE A 386 -14.77 -1.31 7.26
CA PHE A 386 -16.22 -1.22 7.42
C PHE A 386 -16.95 -1.20 6.06
N ARG A 387 -16.41 -0.47 5.07
CA ARG A 387 -16.99 -0.43 3.72
C ARG A 387 -16.96 -1.78 3.02
N PHE A 388 -15.89 -2.57 3.17
CA PHE A 388 -15.81 -3.92 2.63
C PHE A 388 -16.76 -4.90 3.31
N VAL A 389 -16.94 -4.79 4.63
CA VAL A 389 -17.90 -5.63 5.37
C VAL A 389 -19.34 -5.29 5.01
N ALA A 390 -19.70 -3.99 5.02
CA ALA A 390 -21.05 -3.53 4.70
C ALA A 390 -21.45 -3.83 3.25
N GLY A 391 -20.53 -3.64 2.28
CA GLY A 391 -20.81 -3.99 0.89
C GLY A 391 -21.09 -5.48 0.68
N ALA A 392 -20.52 -6.35 1.52
CA ALA A 392 -20.73 -7.78 1.42
C ALA A 392 -22.01 -8.29 2.12
N SER A 393 -22.55 -7.56 3.11
CA SER A 393 -23.89 -7.86 3.65
C SER A 393 -24.99 -7.54 2.65
N ASP A 394 -24.82 -6.47 1.88
CA ASP A 394 -25.81 -6.01 0.90
C ASP A 394 -25.92 -6.96 -0.30
N SER A 395 -24.79 -7.53 -0.76
CA SER A 395 -24.79 -8.53 -1.84
C SER A 395 -25.51 -9.83 -1.44
N ASN A 396 -25.33 -10.28 -0.20
CA ASN A 396 -25.95 -11.52 0.30
C ASN A 396 -27.47 -11.37 0.50
N ALA A 397 -27.93 -10.16 0.82
CA ALA A 397 -29.35 -9.85 0.94
C ALA A 397 -30.07 -9.70 -0.42
N ALA A 398 -29.34 -9.37 -1.48
CA ALA A 398 -29.90 -9.25 -2.84
C ALA A 398 -29.98 -10.60 -3.59
N SER A 399 -29.21 -11.60 -3.16
CA SER A 399 -29.19 -12.96 -3.73
C SER A 399 -30.12 -13.96 -3.04
N ALA A 400 -30.76 -13.57 -1.94
CA ALA A 400 -31.74 -14.35 -1.17
C ALA A 400 -33.15 -13.83 -1.43
#